data_AF-A0A081PP06-F1
#
_entry.id   AF-A0A081PP06-F1
#
_cell.length_a   1.000
_cell.length_b   1.000
_cell.length_c   1.000
_cell.angle_alpha   90.00
_cell.angle_beta   90.00
_cell.angle_gamma   90.00
#
_symmetry.space_group_name_H-M   'P 1'
#
loop_
_entity.id
_entity.type
_entity.pdbx_description
1 polymer ?
#
loop_
_entity_poly.entity_id
_entity_poly.type
_entity_poly.pdbx_seq_one_letter_code
_entity_poly.pdbx_strand_id
1 'polypeptide(L)'
;MTNSNLKTFDNFYADLAQSAYTFRPSNFPPQNSSTNVQTFDFSNDGYMLDEDGNVKEITPGGKHLPHNGRVYLQPDPELRDTYKVASIPVPDANGMRQDIHHKRYQKGLLTDDEAGFSAYYLTDTPTLTNDTKKTYMAIRGSDAISYENWNDWIDNDAKFALNHIHTPQAKLATVGMKAKIAEMREKAPQATMDITGHSLGTIVSAQGVAGLSDEELEKIGKVVLFDGPSTTKSLKEMGLSDEKIKKISEKIEYYVNPFDIVGMLNREHTITKLPG
;
A
#
# COMPACT_ATOMS: atom_id res chain seq x y z
N MET A 1 6.97 10.15 -6.41
CA MET A 1 7.83 10.77 -5.40
C MET A 1 9.17 10.06 -5.43
N THR A 2 10.23 10.79 -5.70
CA THR A 2 11.60 10.35 -5.36
C THR A 2 11.66 10.12 -3.84
N ASN A 3 12.69 9.44 -3.34
CA ASN A 3 12.90 9.01 -1.93
C ASN A 3 12.89 10.14 -0.84
N SER A 4 12.24 11.27 -1.08
CA SER A 4 12.14 12.44 -0.20
C SER A 4 10.83 12.40 0.60
N ASN A 5 10.88 12.92 1.82
CA ASN A 5 9.69 13.09 2.64
C ASN A 5 8.79 14.22 2.10
N LEU A 6 7.51 14.15 2.44
CA LEU A 6 6.57 15.24 2.29
C LEU A 6 7.06 16.44 3.10
N LYS A 7 6.92 17.62 2.49
CA LYS A 7 7.33 18.88 3.10
C LYS A 7 6.46 19.28 4.29
N THR A 8 5.20 18.85 4.30
CA THR A 8 4.20 19.07 5.35
C THR A 8 3.17 17.94 5.30
N PHE A 9 2.45 17.70 6.39
CA PHE A 9 1.33 16.76 6.44
C PHE A 9 0.00 17.37 6.00
N ASP A 10 -0.03 18.19 4.94
CA ASP A 10 -1.25 18.88 4.50
C ASP A 10 -2.16 18.04 3.59
N ASN A 11 -1.70 16.86 3.14
CA ASN A 11 -2.49 15.97 2.30
C ASN A 11 -2.62 14.60 2.96
N PHE A 12 -3.74 14.43 3.66
CA PHE A 12 -4.05 13.24 4.44
C PHE A 12 -3.82 11.90 3.72
N TYR A 13 -4.21 11.78 2.44
CA TYR A 13 -3.98 10.54 1.70
C TYR A 13 -2.51 10.33 1.33
N ALA A 14 -1.79 11.42 1.01
CA ALA A 14 -0.35 11.35 0.77
C ALA A 14 0.40 11.00 2.08
N ASP A 15 -0.07 11.51 3.22
CA ASP A 15 0.50 11.22 4.54
C ASP A 15 0.36 9.74 4.88
N LEU A 16 -0.83 9.17 4.66
CA LEU A 16 -1.08 7.73 4.78
C LEU A 16 -0.21 6.89 3.83
N ALA A 17 -0.10 7.30 2.56
CA ALA A 17 0.71 6.59 1.56
C ALA A 17 2.21 6.64 1.89
N GLN A 18 2.72 7.78 2.34
CA GLN A 18 4.10 7.92 2.82
C GLN A 18 4.35 7.05 4.04
N SER A 19 3.44 7.07 5.01
CA SER A 19 3.61 6.37 6.29
C SER A 19 3.64 4.85 6.13
N ALA A 20 3.18 4.30 5.01
CA ALA A 20 3.31 2.88 4.68
C ALA A 20 4.79 2.42 4.48
N TYR A 21 5.71 3.35 4.23
CA TYR A 21 7.13 3.06 3.99
C TYR A 21 7.96 3.15 5.27
N THR A 22 9.03 2.34 5.35
CA THR A 22 10.03 2.49 6.41
C THR A 22 10.82 3.79 6.24
N PHE A 23 11.44 4.25 7.34
CA PHE A 23 12.26 5.47 7.35
C PHE A 23 11.52 6.69 6.78
N ARG A 24 10.29 6.89 7.25
CA ARG A 24 9.47 8.06 6.97
C ARG A 24 8.97 8.65 8.29
N PRO A 25 8.73 9.97 8.34
CA PRO A 25 8.00 10.58 9.44
C PRO A 25 6.67 9.84 9.66
N SER A 26 6.35 9.53 10.92
CA SER A 26 5.08 8.90 11.32
C SER A 26 4.78 7.57 10.61
N ASN A 27 5.81 6.75 10.34
CA ASN A 27 5.64 5.49 9.63
C ASN A 27 4.89 4.41 10.42
N PHE A 28 4.25 3.48 9.72
CA PHE A 28 3.47 2.35 10.24
C PHE A 28 4.24 1.03 10.46
N PRO A 29 5.24 0.65 9.63
CA PRO A 29 5.85 -0.68 9.72
C PRO A 29 6.39 -1.04 11.12
N PRO A 30 7.11 -0.15 11.85
CA PRO A 30 7.58 -0.46 13.21
C PRO A 30 6.46 -0.77 14.22
N GLN A 31 5.25 -0.28 13.97
CA GLN A 31 4.08 -0.31 14.85
C GLN A 31 3.11 -1.44 14.47
N ASN A 32 3.28 -2.02 13.28
CA ASN A 32 2.39 -3.05 12.73
C ASN A 32 2.47 -4.41 13.45
N SER A 33 3.60 -4.68 14.12
CA SER A 33 3.77 -5.89 14.94
C SER A 33 3.12 -5.78 16.33
N SER A 34 2.54 -4.63 16.66
CA SER A 34 1.85 -4.43 17.94
C SER A 34 0.52 -5.16 17.97
N THR A 35 0.23 -5.84 19.08
CA THR A 35 -1.12 -6.36 19.35
C THR A 35 -2.12 -5.25 19.73
N ASN A 36 -1.61 -4.04 19.98
CA ASN A 36 -2.40 -2.90 20.42
C ASN A 36 -2.59 -1.91 19.28
N VAL A 37 -3.76 -1.28 19.24
CA VAL A 37 -4.06 -0.15 18.35
C VAL A 37 -3.05 0.98 18.56
N GLN A 38 -2.54 1.53 17.47
CA GLN A 38 -1.54 2.61 17.49
C GLN A 38 -2.14 3.89 16.95
N THR A 39 -1.93 5.01 17.65
CA THR A 39 -2.48 6.31 17.25
C THR A 39 -1.46 7.07 16.42
N PHE A 40 -1.89 7.59 15.27
CA PHE A 40 -1.13 8.50 14.43
C PHE A 40 -1.88 9.83 14.37
N ASP A 41 -1.15 10.94 14.52
CA ASP A 41 -1.72 12.28 14.54
C ASP A 41 -0.92 13.20 13.62
N PHE A 42 -1.38 13.32 12.39
CA PHE A 42 -0.75 14.12 11.32
C PHE A 42 -0.94 15.63 11.53
N SER A 43 -1.68 16.06 12.54
CA SER A 43 -1.72 17.48 12.95
C SER A 43 -0.47 17.91 13.73
N ASN A 44 0.31 16.95 14.24
CA ASN A 44 1.58 17.20 14.89
C ASN A 44 2.74 17.07 13.91
N ASP A 45 3.86 17.71 14.26
CA ASP A 45 5.10 17.59 13.51
C ASP A 45 5.62 16.14 13.56
N GLY A 46 6.01 15.62 12.41
CA GLY A 46 6.71 14.35 12.26
C GLY A 46 8.21 14.56 12.31
N TYR A 47 8.92 13.67 13.00
CA TYR A 47 10.37 13.77 13.18
C TYR A 47 11.08 12.56 12.57
N MET A 48 12.15 12.81 11.84
CA MET A 48 13.10 11.80 11.39
C MET A 48 14.41 11.98 12.15
N LEU A 49 14.86 10.90 12.78
CA LEU A 49 16.10 10.88 13.55
C LEU A 49 17.25 10.33 12.70
N ASP A 50 18.47 10.82 12.95
CA ASP A 50 19.70 10.17 12.48
C ASP A 50 20.10 8.99 13.37
N GLU A 51 21.21 8.33 13.04
CA GLU A 51 21.74 7.18 13.79
C GLU A 51 22.12 7.53 15.25
N ASP A 52 22.45 8.80 15.50
CA ASP A 52 22.81 9.33 16.82
C ASP A 52 21.57 9.80 17.62
N GLY A 53 20.37 9.69 17.04
CA GLY A 53 19.10 10.09 17.67
C GLY A 53 18.79 11.58 17.58
N ASN A 54 19.56 12.36 16.80
CA ASN A 54 19.28 13.78 16.58
C ASN A 54 18.22 13.95 15.49
N VAL A 55 17.42 15.01 15.61
CA VAL A 55 16.43 15.36 14.58
C VAL A 55 17.15 15.79 13.30
N LYS A 56 17.06 14.94 12.28
CA LYS A 56 17.60 15.18 10.95
C LYS A 56 16.64 15.98 10.07
N GLU A 57 15.36 15.69 10.18
CA GLU A 57 14.32 16.33 9.38
C GLU A 57 13.00 16.43 10.17
N ILE A 58 12.27 17.52 9.94
CA ILE A 58 10.95 17.77 10.53
C ILE A 58 9.97 17.93 9.37
N THR A 59 8.88 17.18 9.42
CA THR A 59 7.71 17.39 8.57
C THR A 59 6.64 18.09 9.40
N PRO A 60 6.36 19.39 9.16
CA PRO A 60 5.37 20.13 9.93
C PRO A 60 3.98 19.53 9.83
N GLY A 61 3.25 19.58 10.96
CA GLY A 61 1.89 19.09 11.09
C GLY A 61 0.91 19.82 10.17
N GLY A 62 -0.03 19.06 9.63
CA GLY A 62 -1.03 19.57 8.70
C GLY A 62 -2.15 20.35 9.36
N LYS A 63 -2.78 21.22 8.59
CA LYS A 63 -3.95 22.00 9.04
C LYS A 63 -5.21 21.54 8.30
N HIS A 64 -6.34 21.56 9.01
CA HIS A 64 -7.66 21.24 8.46
C HIS A 64 -7.79 19.83 7.87
N LEU A 65 -7.10 18.86 8.48
CA LEU A 65 -7.13 17.47 8.06
C LEU A 65 -8.44 16.77 8.45
N PRO A 66 -8.88 15.76 7.67
CA PRO A 66 -9.93 14.84 8.09
C PRO A 66 -9.65 14.28 9.49
N HIS A 67 -10.69 14.16 10.31
CA HIS A 67 -10.58 13.63 11.68
C HIS A 67 -9.54 14.36 12.54
N ASN A 68 -9.29 15.64 12.27
CA ASN A 68 -8.24 16.45 12.90
C ASN A 68 -6.83 15.84 12.75
N GLY A 69 -6.59 15.08 11.67
CA GLY A 69 -5.32 14.41 11.41
C GLY A 69 -5.11 13.11 12.19
N ARG A 70 -6.06 12.71 13.04
CA ARG A 70 -5.91 11.54 13.89
C ARG A 70 -6.53 10.28 13.30
N VAL A 71 -5.76 9.21 13.28
CA VAL A 71 -6.18 7.85 12.87
C VAL A 71 -5.56 6.79 13.74
N TYR A 72 -6.16 5.60 13.70
CA TYR A 72 -5.81 4.49 14.57
C TYR A 72 -5.45 3.28 13.71
N LEU A 73 -4.16 2.94 13.68
CA LEU A 73 -3.65 1.73 13.03
C LEU A 73 -4.15 0.51 13.81
N GLN A 74 -4.92 -0.32 13.13
CA GLN A 74 -5.48 -1.54 13.69
C GLN A 74 -4.47 -2.69 13.56
N PRO A 75 -4.34 -3.54 14.59
CA PRO A 75 -3.43 -4.67 14.53
C PRO A 75 -3.87 -5.70 13.48
N ASP A 76 -2.89 -6.40 12.90
CA ASP A 76 -3.12 -7.62 12.12
C ASP A 76 -2.89 -8.83 13.05
N PRO A 77 -3.97 -9.46 13.57
CA PRO A 77 -3.83 -10.57 14.53
C PRO A 77 -3.21 -11.83 13.91
N GLU A 78 -3.15 -11.92 12.58
CA GLU A 78 -2.54 -13.05 11.87
C GLU A 78 -1.04 -12.84 11.62
N LEU A 79 -0.53 -11.63 11.87
CA LEU A 79 0.86 -11.27 11.64
C LEU A 79 1.79 -12.05 12.58
N ARG A 80 2.71 -12.80 11.99
CA ARG A 80 3.70 -13.61 12.71
C ARG A 80 4.97 -13.77 11.90
N ASP A 81 6.05 -14.04 12.61
CA ASP A 81 7.29 -14.48 12.00
C ASP A 81 7.13 -15.90 11.43
N THR A 82 7.54 -16.04 10.18
CA THR A 82 7.61 -17.29 9.43
C THR A 82 9.05 -17.51 8.98
N TYR A 83 9.39 -18.75 8.66
CA TYR A 83 10.73 -19.14 8.24
C TYR A 83 10.67 -19.89 6.91
N LYS A 84 11.53 -19.50 5.97
CA LYS A 84 11.76 -20.26 4.74
C LYS A 84 13.11 -20.94 4.84
N VAL A 85 13.12 -22.24 4.57
CA VAL A 85 14.34 -23.01 4.39
C VAL A 85 14.92 -22.65 3.03
N ALA A 86 16.12 -22.06 3.02
CA ALA A 86 16.90 -21.80 1.83
C ALA A 86 18.18 -22.62 1.90
N SER A 87 18.50 -23.32 0.82
CA SER A 87 19.74 -24.08 0.69
C SER A 87 20.68 -23.37 -0.26
N ILE A 88 21.88 -23.03 0.21
CA ILE A 88 22.94 -22.48 -0.64
C ILE A 88 23.96 -23.60 -0.87
N PRO A 89 24.31 -23.92 -2.12
CA PRO A 89 25.42 -24.82 -2.42
C PRO A 89 26.74 -24.17 -2.00
N VAL A 90 27.49 -24.81 -1.10
CA VAL A 90 28.82 -24.38 -0.66
C VAL A 90 29.86 -25.46 -0.94
N PRO A 91 31.10 -25.10 -1.31
CA PRO A 91 32.17 -26.09 -1.50
C PRO A 91 32.50 -26.82 -0.18
N ASP A 92 32.69 -28.14 -0.25
CA ASP A 92 33.20 -28.96 0.85
C ASP A 92 34.31 -29.94 0.39
N ALA A 93 34.90 -30.68 1.34
CA ALA A 93 36.01 -31.60 1.06
C ALA A 93 35.64 -32.75 0.09
N ASN A 94 34.35 -33.02 -0.12
CA ASN A 94 33.83 -34.12 -0.93
C ASN A 94 33.00 -33.64 -2.15
N GLY A 95 32.97 -32.33 -2.43
CA GLY A 95 32.20 -31.73 -3.52
C GLY A 95 31.43 -30.48 -3.10
N MET A 96 30.10 -30.49 -3.28
CA MET A 96 29.20 -29.40 -2.89
C MET A 96 28.30 -29.87 -1.77
N ARG A 97 28.32 -29.18 -0.62
CA ARG A 97 27.34 -29.35 0.45
C ARG A 97 26.22 -28.34 0.30
N GLN A 98 25.01 -28.68 0.75
CA GLN A 98 23.97 -27.68 0.95
C GLN A 98 24.04 -27.13 2.36
N ASP A 99 24.33 -25.84 2.49
CA ASP A 99 24.17 -25.11 3.74
C ASP A 99 22.73 -24.63 3.85
N ILE A 100 22.06 -25.06 4.91
CA ILE A 100 20.66 -24.75 5.19
C ILE A 100 20.60 -23.47 6.02
N HIS A 101 20.03 -22.42 5.43
CA HIS A 101 19.73 -21.15 6.08
C HIS A 101 18.23 -21.01 6.26
N HIS A 102 17.83 -20.45 7.40
CA HIS A 102 16.43 -20.10 7.66
C HIS A 102 16.29 -18.59 7.48
N LYS A 103 15.60 -18.17 6.41
CA LYS A 103 15.25 -16.77 6.21
C LYS A 103 13.97 -16.49 6.98
N ARG A 104 14.05 -15.69 8.04
CA ARG A 104 12.89 -15.17 8.77
C ARG A 104 12.21 -14.06 7.94
N TYR A 105 10.89 -14.07 7.90
CA TYR A 105 10.07 -13.05 7.24
C TYR A 105 8.70 -12.95 7.91
N GLN A 106 8.00 -11.83 7.78
CA GLN A 106 6.68 -11.66 8.38
C GLN A 106 5.56 -12.02 7.41
N LYS A 107 4.51 -12.64 7.94
CA LYS A 107 3.31 -12.99 7.19
C LYS A 107 2.06 -12.88 8.08
N GLY A 108 1.01 -12.27 7.54
CA GLY A 108 -0.31 -12.07 8.13
C GLY A 108 -1.36 -11.85 7.04
N LEU A 109 -2.50 -11.27 7.40
CA LEU A 109 -3.56 -10.93 6.45
C LEU A 109 -3.16 -9.79 5.51
N LEU A 110 -2.49 -8.78 6.07
CA LEU A 110 -2.10 -7.54 5.37
C LEU A 110 -0.59 -7.44 5.14
N THR A 111 0.16 -8.52 5.38
CA THR A 111 1.61 -8.56 5.17
C THR A 111 2.03 -9.92 4.64
N ASP A 112 2.85 -9.93 3.60
CA ASP A 112 3.58 -11.11 3.14
C ASP A 112 4.93 -10.62 2.59
N ASP A 113 5.93 -10.59 3.46
CA ASP A 113 7.28 -10.10 3.13
C ASP A 113 7.93 -10.93 2.01
N GLU A 114 7.56 -12.20 1.88
CA GLU A 114 8.07 -13.07 0.81
C GLU A 114 7.46 -12.68 -0.55
N ALA A 115 6.19 -12.31 -0.57
CA ALA A 115 5.52 -11.78 -1.75
C ALA A 115 5.80 -10.27 -1.99
N GLY A 116 6.47 -9.60 -1.07
CA GLY A 116 6.68 -8.15 -1.11
C GLY A 116 5.39 -7.35 -0.93
N PHE A 117 4.42 -7.89 -0.19
CA PHE A 117 3.14 -7.24 0.08
C PHE A 117 3.10 -6.66 1.50
N SER A 118 2.77 -5.39 1.62
CA SER A 118 2.48 -4.75 2.91
C SER A 118 1.34 -3.74 2.76
N ALA A 119 0.33 -3.88 3.60
CA ALA A 119 -0.79 -2.98 3.71
C ALA A 119 -1.11 -2.70 5.18
N TYR A 120 -1.69 -1.53 5.45
CA TYR A 120 -1.99 -1.07 6.80
C TYR A 120 -3.43 -0.62 6.85
N TYR A 121 -4.19 -1.15 7.82
CA TYR A 121 -5.60 -0.83 8.00
C TYR A 121 -5.77 0.14 9.18
N LEU A 122 -6.37 1.30 8.91
CA LEU A 122 -6.59 2.33 9.90
C LEU A 122 -8.08 2.69 10.00
N THR A 123 -8.45 3.26 11.13
CA THR A 123 -9.82 3.71 11.42
C THR A 123 -9.80 5.14 11.94
N ASP A 124 -10.92 5.87 11.78
CA ASP A 124 -11.13 7.19 12.36
C ASP A 124 -11.48 7.19 13.86
N THR A 125 -11.62 5.98 14.42
CA THR A 125 -12.00 5.69 15.80
C THR A 125 -11.06 4.61 16.35
N PRO A 126 -10.73 4.60 17.66
CA PRO A 126 -9.77 3.63 18.20
C PRO A 126 -10.16 2.17 17.99
N THR A 127 -11.46 1.89 17.96
CA THR A 127 -12.02 0.57 17.75
C THR A 127 -13.08 0.64 16.66
N LEU A 128 -13.08 -0.37 15.79
CA LEU A 128 -14.10 -0.50 14.75
C LEU A 128 -15.47 -0.75 15.39
N THR A 129 -16.36 0.24 15.28
CA THR A 129 -17.70 0.25 15.90
C THR A 129 -18.71 0.98 15.01
N ASN A 130 -19.97 1.05 15.43
CA ASN A 130 -21.01 1.78 14.71
C ASN A 130 -20.72 3.28 14.58
N ASP A 131 -19.86 3.84 15.44
CA ASP A 131 -19.46 5.25 15.40
C ASP A 131 -18.36 5.51 14.35
N THR A 132 -17.69 4.45 13.87
CA THR A 132 -16.71 4.54 12.79
C THR A 132 -17.40 5.02 11.51
N LYS A 133 -16.88 6.09 10.89
CA LYS A 133 -17.41 6.61 9.61
C LYS A 133 -16.47 6.31 8.46
N LYS A 134 -15.16 6.33 8.74
CA LYS A 134 -14.11 6.09 7.76
C LYS A 134 -13.09 5.09 8.25
N THR A 135 -12.73 4.20 7.34
CA THR A 135 -11.58 3.33 7.47
C THR A 135 -10.65 3.58 6.29
N TYR A 136 -9.39 3.22 6.45
CA TYR A 136 -8.34 3.50 5.48
C TYR A 136 -7.49 2.27 5.26
N MET A 137 -7.08 2.03 4.03
CA MET A 137 -6.08 1.04 3.70
C MET A 137 -4.93 1.70 2.93
N ALA A 138 -3.76 1.77 3.56
CA ALA A 138 -2.55 2.26 2.92
C ALA A 138 -1.75 1.06 2.40
N ILE A 139 -1.54 0.98 1.09
CA ILE A 139 -0.80 -0.10 0.44
C ILE A 139 0.56 0.40 0.03
N ARG A 140 1.60 -0.23 0.56
CA ARG A 140 2.99 0.11 0.28
C ARG A 140 3.37 -0.32 -1.13
N GLY A 141 4.06 0.54 -1.87
CA GLY A 141 4.80 0.14 -3.07
C GLY A 141 6.20 -0.36 -2.73
N SER A 142 7.03 -0.62 -3.74
CA SER A 142 8.41 -1.08 -3.52
C SER A 142 9.31 0.05 -2.96
N ASP A 143 10.22 -0.30 -2.04
CA ASP A 143 11.11 0.63 -1.34
C ASP A 143 12.20 1.28 -2.20
N ALA A 144 12.53 0.68 -3.34
CA ALA A 144 13.55 1.20 -4.22
C ALA A 144 13.30 0.78 -5.67
N ILE A 145 13.11 1.78 -6.52
CA ILE A 145 13.52 1.69 -7.93
C ILE A 145 14.87 2.41 -7.98
N SER A 146 15.98 1.67 -7.82
CA SER A 146 17.32 2.20 -8.10
C SER A 146 17.62 2.03 -9.60
N TYR A 147 18.54 2.80 -10.18
CA TYR A 147 18.90 2.67 -11.61
C TYR A 147 19.39 1.25 -11.98
N GLU A 148 19.97 0.53 -11.02
CA GLU A 148 20.42 -0.86 -11.14
C GLU A 148 19.26 -1.87 -11.02
N ASN A 149 18.33 -1.63 -10.09
CA ASN A 149 17.12 -2.43 -9.92
C ASN A 149 16.01 -2.01 -10.90
N TRP A 150 16.23 -0.98 -11.73
CA TRP A 150 15.27 -0.51 -12.71
C TRP A 150 15.12 -1.52 -13.83
N ASN A 151 16.21 -2.18 -14.26
CA ASN A 151 16.11 -3.27 -15.22
C ASN A 151 15.39 -4.48 -14.60
N ASP A 152 15.71 -4.89 -13.38
CA ASP A 152 15.00 -6.00 -12.70
C ASP A 152 13.53 -5.66 -12.37
N TRP A 153 13.24 -4.40 -12.05
CA TRP A 153 11.89 -3.89 -11.87
C TRP A 153 11.15 -3.81 -13.20
N ILE A 154 11.74 -3.30 -14.28
CA ILE A 154 11.15 -3.32 -15.63
C ILE A 154 10.92 -4.77 -16.07
N ASP A 155 11.88 -5.64 -15.82
CA ASP A 155 11.88 -7.02 -16.29
C ASP A 155 11.01 -7.96 -15.44
N ASN A 156 10.70 -7.69 -14.17
CA ASN A 156 9.86 -8.58 -13.38
C ASN A 156 8.56 -7.91 -12.91
N ASP A 157 8.61 -6.71 -12.34
CA ASP A 157 7.42 -6.01 -11.80
C ASP A 157 6.68 -5.19 -12.86
N ALA A 158 7.41 -4.50 -13.74
CA ALA A 158 6.83 -3.85 -14.89
C ALA A 158 6.43 -4.89 -15.94
N LYS A 159 6.97 -6.12 -15.96
CA LYS A 159 6.30 -7.22 -16.68
C LYS A 159 4.89 -7.48 -16.14
N PHE A 160 4.57 -7.26 -14.87
CA PHE A 160 3.16 -7.31 -14.43
C PHE A 160 2.38 -6.05 -14.81
N ALA A 161 3.01 -4.87 -14.75
CA ALA A 161 2.39 -3.60 -15.17
C ALA A 161 2.20 -3.48 -16.70
N LEU A 162 3.07 -4.10 -17.49
CA LEU A 162 3.23 -4.02 -18.95
C LEU A 162 2.83 -5.32 -19.67
N ASN A 163 2.85 -6.47 -19.00
CA ASN A 163 2.26 -7.73 -19.52
C ASN A 163 0.92 -8.07 -18.85
N HIS A 164 0.37 -7.13 -18.07
CA HIS A 164 -1.08 -7.10 -17.85
C HIS A 164 -1.65 -8.22 -16.98
N ILE A 165 -0.82 -8.81 -16.12
CA ILE A 165 -1.19 -9.94 -15.26
C ILE A 165 -1.59 -9.42 -13.88
N HIS A 166 -2.65 -10.00 -13.29
CA HIS A 166 -3.03 -9.74 -11.91
C HIS A 166 -1.88 -10.08 -10.96
N THR A 167 -1.31 -9.07 -10.29
CA THR A 167 -0.10 -9.26 -9.49
C THR A 167 -0.39 -10.17 -8.30
N PRO A 168 0.57 -11.01 -7.85
CA PRO A 168 0.42 -11.78 -6.63
C PRO A 168 0.04 -10.91 -5.42
N GLN A 169 0.63 -9.71 -5.32
CA GLN A 169 0.34 -8.74 -4.26
C GLN A 169 -1.10 -8.22 -4.35
N ALA A 170 -1.65 -8.02 -5.55
CA ALA A 170 -3.04 -7.59 -5.72
C ALA A 170 -4.06 -8.67 -5.31
N LYS A 171 -3.72 -9.95 -5.49
CA LYS A 171 -4.55 -11.05 -4.95
C LYS A 171 -4.59 -11.02 -3.43
N LEU A 172 -3.42 -10.82 -2.80
CA LEU A 172 -3.33 -10.66 -1.34
C LEU A 172 -4.09 -9.42 -0.86
N ALA A 173 -3.94 -8.28 -1.56
CA ALA A 173 -4.69 -7.07 -1.28
C ALA A 173 -6.20 -7.29 -1.37
N THR A 174 -6.67 -8.02 -2.40
CA THR A 174 -8.08 -8.39 -2.53
C THR A 174 -8.57 -9.18 -1.32
N VAL A 175 -7.80 -10.19 -0.88
CA VAL A 175 -8.15 -11.01 0.30
C VAL A 175 -8.24 -10.13 1.56
N GLY A 176 -7.24 -9.28 1.78
CA GLY A 176 -7.22 -8.33 2.90
C GLY A 176 -8.42 -7.37 2.89
N MET A 177 -8.74 -6.79 1.72
CA MET A 177 -9.90 -5.91 1.54
C MET A 177 -11.21 -6.64 1.84
N LYS A 178 -11.41 -7.86 1.33
CA LYS A 178 -12.63 -8.65 1.60
C LYS A 178 -12.81 -8.95 3.08
N ALA A 179 -11.74 -9.37 3.75
CA ALA A 179 -11.76 -9.63 5.18
C ALA A 179 -12.14 -8.37 5.98
N LYS A 180 -11.54 -7.22 5.65
CA LYS A 180 -11.86 -5.95 6.33
C LYS A 180 -13.23 -5.40 5.99
N ILE A 181 -13.71 -5.58 4.76
CA ILE A 181 -15.09 -5.25 4.38
C ILE A 181 -16.09 -6.12 5.14
N ALA A 182 -15.84 -7.42 5.31
CA ALA A 182 -16.68 -8.30 6.10
C ALA A 182 -16.73 -7.85 7.57
N GLU A 183 -15.58 -7.54 8.17
CA GLU A 183 -15.50 -7.00 9.53
C GLU A 183 -16.26 -5.68 9.67
N MET A 184 -16.13 -4.77 8.70
CA MET A 184 -16.88 -3.51 8.66
C MET A 184 -18.39 -3.73 8.52
N ARG A 185 -18.85 -4.69 7.72
CA ARG A 185 -20.29 -4.97 7.58
C ARG A 185 -20.92 -5.40 8.90
N GLU A 186 -20.17 -6.10 9.74
CA GLU A 186 -20.62 -6.53 11.06
C GLU A 186 -20.55 -5.40 12.10
N LYS A 187 -19.39 -4.73 12.21
CA LYS A 187 -19.09 -3.82 13.32
C LYS A 187 -19.34 -2.35 13.02
N ALA A 188 -19.24 -1.95 11.76
CA ALA A 188 -19.32 -0.57 11.28
C ALA A 188 -20.08 -0.47 9.93
N PRO A 189 -21.37 -0.86 9.89
CA PRO A 189 -22.12 -1.04 8.66
C PRO A 189 -22.30 0.25 7.84
N GLN A 190 -22.15 1.43 8.45
CA GLN A 190 -22.21 2.72 7.75
C GLN A 190 -20.84 3.24 7.31
N ALA A 191 -19.74 2.62 7.75
CA ALA A 191 -18.40 3.04 7.37
C ALA A 191 -18.05 2.66 5.93
N THR A 192 -17.26 3.51 5.28
CA THR A 192 -16.60 3.21 3.99
C THR A 192 -15.09 3.13 4.18
N MET A 193 -14.43 2.33 3.34
CA MET A 193 -12.98 2.21 3.30
C MET A 193 -12.43 3.04 2.14
N ASP A 194 -11.54 3.98 2.45
CA ASP A 194 -10.75 4.67 1.44
C ASP A 194 -9.38 3.99 1.32
N ILE A 195 -8.85 3.88 0.11
CA ILE A 195 -7.59 3.18 -0.18
C ILE A 195 -6.59 4.21 -0.70
N THR A 196 -5.33 4.08 -0.30
CA THR A 196 -4.25 4.87 -0.90
C THR A 196 -3.01 4.04 -1.15
N GLY A 197 -2.25 4.43 -2.18
CA GLY A 197 -1.01 3.79 -2.53
C GLY A 197 -0.12 4.73 -3.36
N HIS A 198 1.18 4.50 -3.27
CA HIS A 198 2.21 5.23 -4.01
C HIS A 198 3.06 4.27 -4.86
N SER A 199 3.59 4.76 -6.00
CA SER A 199 4.45 3.97 -6.88
C SER A 199 3.77 2.65 -7.30
N LEU A 200 4.39 1.50 -7.16
CA LEU A 200 3.76 0.19 -7.46
C LEU A 200 2.53 -0.12 -6.59
N GLY A 201 2.41 0.50 -5.43
CA GLY A 201 1.21 0.40 -4.59
C GLY A 201 -0.06 0.83 -5.33
N THR A 202 0.04 1.64 -6.41
CA THR A 202 -1.11 2.02 -7.23
C THR A 202 -1.70 0.85 -8.01
N ILE A 203 -0.86 -0.03 -8.58
CA ILE A 203 -1.30 -1.23 -9.30
C ILE A 203 -1.95 -2.19 -8.31
N VAL A 204 -1.28 -2.44 -7.18
CA VAL A 204 -1.77 -3.34 -6.14
C VAL A 204 -3.13 -2.87 -5.62
N SER A 205 -3.28 -1.56 -5.38
CA SER A 205 -4.54 -0.96 -4.94
C SER A 205 -5.65 -1.12 -5.97
N ALA A 206 -5.41 -0.71 -7.22
CA ALA A 206 -6.44 -0.74 -8.25
C ALA A 206 -6.86 -2.18 -8.61
N GLN A 207 -5.89 -3.08 -8.79
CA GLN A 207 -6.18 -4.49 -9.07
C GLN A 207 -6.81 -5.20 -7.86
N GLY A 208 -6.42 -4.84 -6.64
CA GLY A 208 -7.04 -5.33 -5.42
C GLY A 208 -8.53 -4.99 -5.35
N VAL A 209 -8.87 -3.72 -5.64
CA VAL A 209 -10.27 -3.27 -5.74
C VAL A 209 -11.01 -3.97 -6.88
N ALA A 210 -10.33 -4.26 -7.98
CA ALA A 210 -10.92 -4.97 -9.11
C ALA A 210 -11.31 -6.42 -8.79
N GLY A 211 -10.67 -7.05 -7.79
CA GLY A 211 -11.01 -8.38 -7.29
C GLY A 211 -12.25 -8.43 -6.39
N LEU A 212 -12.86 -7.28 -6.07
CA LEU A 212 -14.06 -7.17 -5.24
C LEU A 212 -15.35 -7.37 -6.05
N SER A 213 -16.36 -7.99 -5.42
CA SER A 213 -17.73 -8.03 -5.94
C SER A 213 -18.34 -6.63 -6.04
N ASP A 214 -19.49 -6.49 -6.70
CA ASP A 214 -20.19 -5.20 -6.77
C ASP A 214 -20.65 -4.72 -5.40
N GLU A 215 -21.16 -5.63 -4.56
CA GLU A 215 -21.58 -5.34 -3.19
C GLU A 215 -20.39 -4.97 -2.28
N GLU A 216 -19.23 -5.60 -2.49
CA GLU A 216 -18.00 -5.25 -1.76
C GLU A 216 -17.48 -3.87 -2.21
N LEU A 217 -17.60 -3.55 -3.50
CA LEU A 217 -17.18 -2.28 -4.07
C LEU A 217 -17.98 -1.09 -3.53
N GLU A 218 -19.24 -1.29 -3.12
CA GLU A 218 -20.04 -0.26 -2.44
C GLU A 218 -19.42 0.21 -1.12
N LYS A 219 -18.65 -0.65 -0.44
CA LYS A 219 -17.91 -0.29 0.77
C LYS A 219 -16.64 0.50 0.52
N ILE A 220 -16.16 0.56 -0.72
CA ILE A 220 -15.02 1.40 -1.10
C ILE A 220 -15.50 2.82 -1.34
N GLY A 221 -14.99 3.78 -0.56
CA GLY A 221 -15.30 5.20 -0.72
C GLY A 221 -14.49 5.79 -1.88
N LYS A 222 -13.19 5.99 -1.64
CA LYS A 222 -12.22 6.53 -2.61
C LYS A 222 -10.98 5.66 -2.73
N VAL A 223 -10.31 5.74 -3.87
CA VAL A 223 -9.00 5.13 -4.12
C VAL A 223 -8.06 6.22 -4.61
N VAL A 224 -7.17 6.70 -3.75
CA VAL A 224 -6.31 7.86 -4.02
C VAL A 224 -4.88 7.40 -4.28
N LEU A 225 -4.41 7.57 -5.51
CA LEU A 225 -3.18 6.96 -6.02
C LEU A 225 -2.13 8.01 -6.39
N PHE A 226 -0.91 7.85 -5.89
CA PHE A 226 0.17 8.83 -6.04
C PHE A 226 1.32 8.27 -6.88
N ASP A 227 1.74 9.03 -7.91
CA ASP A 227 2.98 8.80 -8.67
C ASP A 227 3.23 7.33 -9.05
N GLY A 228 2.17 6.64 -9.45
CA GLY A 228 2.23 5.26 -9.92
C GLY A 228 1.74 5.12 -11.36
N PRO A 229 2.08 4.00 -12.01
CA PRO A 229 1.71 3.75 -13.40
C PRO A 229 0.18 3.75 -13.57
N SER A 230 -0.27 4.04 -14.78
CA SER A 230 -1.69 3.95 -15.14
C SER A 230 -2.19 2.50 -15.08
N THR A 231 -3.34 2.28 -14.44
CA THR A 231 -3.95 0.95 -14.27
C THR A 231 -4.99 0.62 -15.34
N THR A 232 -5.24 1.51 -16.30
CA THR A 232 -6.30 1.33 -17.31
C THR A 232 -6.17 0.02 -18.08
N LYS A 233 -4.98 -0.23 -18.64
CA LYS A 233 -4.72 -1.43 -19.45
C LYS A 233 -4.83 -2.66 -18.57
N SER A 234 -4.12 -2.67 -17.44
CA SER A 234 -4.12 -3.80 -16.52
C SER A 234 -5.52 -4.18 -16.02
N LEU A 235 -6.42 -3.23 -15.80
CA LEU A 235 -7.82 -3.52 -15.45
C LEU A 235 -8.61 -4.16 -16.61
N LYS A 236 -8.38 -3.74 -17.86
CA LYS A 236 -9.02 -4.35 -19.05
C LYS A 236 -8.58 -5.80 -19.24
N GLU A 237 -7.31 -6.10 -19.02
CA GLU A 237 -6.77 -7.44 -19.21
C GLU A 237 -7.06 -8.42 -18.07
N MET A 238 -7.59 -7.93 -16.95
CA MET A 238 -8.19 -8.79 -15.92
C MET A 238 -9.51 -9.43 -16.36
N GLY A 239 -10.01 -9.14 -17.58
CA GLY A 239 -11.25 -9.70 -18.10
C GLY A 239 -12.52 -9.13 -17.45
N LEU A 240 -12.41 -7.93 -16.87
CA LEU A 240 -13.54 -7.22 -16.27
C LEU A 240 -14.44 -6.62 -17.35
N SER A 241 -15.74 -6.51 -17.07
CA SER A 241 -16.65 -5.78 -17.95
C SER A 241 -16.34 -4.28 -17.94
N ASP A 242 -16.63 -3.59 -19.06
CA ASP A 242 -16.46 -2.14 -19.16
C ASP A 242 -17.24 -1.39 -18.07
N GLU A 243 -18.42 -1.90 -17.69
CA GLU A 243 -19.23 -1.36 -16.59
C GLU A 243 -18.51 -1.46 -15.24
N LYS A 244 -17.88 -2.61 -14.94
CA LYS A 244 -17.12 -2.81 -13.70
C LYS A 244 -15.87 -1.92 -13.69
N ILE A 245 -15.16 -1.84 -14.82
CA ILE A 245 -14.00 -0.95 -14.98
C ILE A 245 -14.44 0.50 -14.74
N LYS A 246 -15.55 0.94 -15.32
CA LYS A 246 -16.10 2.28 -15.11
C LYS A 246 -16.42 2.54 -13.63
N LYS A 247 -17.13 1.63 -12.95
CA LYS A 247 -17.43 1.76 -11.50
C LYS A 247 -16.16 1.90 -10.65
N ILE A 248 -15.11 1.14 -10.95
CA ILE A 248 -13.82 1.23 -10.27
C ILE A 248 -13.15 2.57 -10.59
N SER A 249 -13.16 2.96 -11.86
CA SER A 249 -12.56 4.19 -12.36
C SER A 249 -13.16 5.45 -11.73
N GLU A 250 -14.47 5.44 -11.47
CA GLU A 250 -15.18 6.55 -10.81
C GLU A 250 -14.75 6.74 -9.35
N LYS A 251 -14.17 5.72 -8.71
CA LYS A 251 -13.62 5.79 -7.34
C LYS A 251 -12.15 6.15 -7.31
N ILE A 252 -11.42 6.04 -8.43
CA ILE A 252 -9.98 6.26 -8.49
C ILE A 252 -9.67 7.72 -8.78
N GLU A 253 -8.89 8.34 -7.90
CA GLU A 253 -8.29 9.65 -8.08
C GLU A 253 -6.77 9.50 -8.21
N TYR A 254 -6.18 10.02 -9.28
CA TYR A 254 -4.74 9.98 -9.53
C TYR A 254 -4.10 11.35 -9.29
N TYR A 255 -3.06 11.37 -8.46
CA TYR A 255 -2.15 12.50 -8.29
C TYR A 255 -0.80 12.10 -8.87
N VAL A 256 -0.40 12.80 -9.93
CA VAL A 256 0.82 12.43 -10.66
C VAL A 256 1.65 13.65 -10.93
N ASN A 257 2.92 13.58 -10.55
CA ASN A 257 3.95 14.51 -10.95
C ASN A 257 4.37 14.19 -12.40
N PRO A 258 4.24 15.13 -13.36
CA PRO A 258 4.62 14.89 -14.76
C PRO A 258 6.12 14.62 -14.96
N PHE A 259 6.96 14.95 -13.97
CA PHE A 259 8.39 14.64 -13.98
C PHE A 259 8.72 13.31 -13.29
N ASP A 260 7.72 12.59 -12.76
CA ASP A 260 7.89 11.28 -12.17
C ASP A 260 7.73 10.20 -13.24
N ILE A 261 8.82 9.49 -13.52
CA ILE A 261 8.89 8.52 -14.63
C ILE A 261 7.95 7.35 -14.39
N VAL A 262 7.75 6.94 -13.13
CA VAL A 262 6.86 5.84 -12.75
C VAL A 262 5.40 6.24 -12.98
N GLY A 263 5.04 7.46 -12.56
CA GLY A 263 3.71 8.04 -12.76
C GLY A 263 3.29 8.17 -14.24
N MET A 264 4.28 8.34 -15.13
CA MET A 264 4.06 8.49 -16.57
C MET A 264 3.95 7.15 -17.33
N LEU A 265 4.28 6.01 -16.71
CA LEU A 265 4.16 4.71 -17.37
C LEU A 265 2.70 4.35 -17.68
N ASN A 266 2.50 3.75 -18.85
CA ASN A 266 1.20 3.31 -19.38
C ASN A 266 0.14 4.42 -19.49
N ARG A 267 0.55 5.68 -19.47
CA ARG A 267 -0.33 6.83 -19.47
C ARG A 267 -0.37 7.46 -20.87
N GLU A 268 -1.44 7.19 -21.62
CA GLU A 268 -1.62 7.70 -22.99
C GLU A 268 -2.22 9.12 -23.02
N HIS A 269 -2.90 9.53 -21.94
CA HIS A 269 -3.52 10.85 -21.82
C HIS A 269 -3.17 11.53 -20.49
N THR A 270 -2.85 12.82 -20.54
CA THR A 270 -2.61 13.67 -19.38
C THR A 270 -3.90 13.92 -18.61
N ILE A 271 -4.08 13.16 -17.52
CA ILE A 271 -4.94 13.49 -16.37
C ILE A 271 -6.29 14.13 -16.74
N THR A 272 -7.27 13.33 -17.20
CA THR A 272 -8.69 13.57 -16.92
C THR A 272 -9.52 12.40 -17.43
N LYS A 273 -9.93 11.53 -16.50
CA LYS A 273 -10.87 10.39 -16.66
C LYS A 273 -10.45 9.33 -17.68
N LEU A 274 -10.62 8.07 -17.29
CA LEU A 274 -10.45 6.95 -18.20
C LEU A 274 -11.46 7.10 -19.34
N PRO A 275 -11.05 7.02 -20.62
CA PRO A 275 -12.00 7.04 -21.73
C PRO A 275 -12.96 5.87 -21.53
N GLY A 276 -14.25 6.21 -21.46
CA GLY A 276 -15.34 5.26 -21.34
C GLY A 276 -15.67 4.57 -22.64
#